data_AF-A0A9E0N898-F1
#
_entry.id   AF-A0A9E0N898-F1
#
_cell.length_a   1.000
_cell.length_b   1.000
_cell.length_c   1.000
_cell.angle_alpha   90.00
_cell.angle_beta   90.00
_cell.angle_gamma   90.00
#
_symmetry.space_group_name_H-M   'P 1'
#
loop_
_entity.id
_entity.type
_entity.pdbx_description
1 polymer ?
#
loop_
_entity_poly.entity_id
_entity_poly.type
_entity_poly.pdbx_seq_one_letter_code
_entity_poly.pdbx_strand_id
1 'polypeptide(L)'
;MSDRGAGPRRPGPGGRIVPALALGLAGVYACGGSDDRADARRRTVDGVVLADARDLSCEVQLLSSCNMLTQTGCDAGEKCSWVRTSTEPGAARGTLGCHSAGSGLEGATCQWGASSPWTGRDDCARGLLCLADPEVEQAAGVCARLCDLADSEAAASCGVGQTCVVARDGWPSCVGDPMPAAGVCVPECNPLTDLRRDGLGPCTVDPAAPAACYGVPSRASTASDVTCLPAGPASHQHGWRLSRGVSGANACAPGFVPISFADSDEVVCVATCQPADTHVGAPGGAGGASPSACSDRGAAGAECRFWWWFEAPDTEPSWAGNELGLCVDPATHRWDRDGDGVDESAWPRCADLPVDAPERVDTAAGWGCRPALPPAP
;
A
#
# COMPACT_ATOMS: atom_id res chain seq x y z
N MET A 1 -81.50 20.36 -8.02
CA MET A 1 -82.10 19.94 -9.31
C MET A 1 -81.30 18.75 -9.80
N SER A 2 -82.00 17.65 -10.12
CA SER A 2 -81.58 16.33 -10.67
C SER A 2 -80.24 15.71 -10.24
N ASP A 3 -80.19 14.51 -9.63
CA ASP A 3 -80.52 13.17 -10.17
C ASP A 3 -79.71 12.81 -11.45
N ARG A 4 -79.08 11.64 -11.63
CA ARG A 4 -78.91 10.33 -10.93
C ARG A 4 -77.54 9.75 -11.38
N GLY A 5 -76.95 8.69 -10.82
CA GLY A 5 -77.32 7.78 -9.72
C GLY A 5 -76.92 6.32 -10.03
N ALA A 6 -76.77 5.49 -8.98
CA ALA A 6 -76.56 4.01 -9.02
C ALA A 6 -75.27 3.49 -9.72
N GLY A 7 -74.71 2.34 -9.39
CA GLY A 7 -75.20 1.23 -8.56
C GLY A 7 -74.25 0.01 -8.63
N PRO A 8 -74.52 -1.10 -7.89
CA PRO A 8 -73.47 -1.63 -7.02
C PRO A 8 -73.28 -3.18 -7.00
N ARG A 9 -72.36 -3.62 -6.12
CA ARG A 9 -72.22 -4.94 -5.42
C ARG A 9 -71.30 -6.02 -6.00
N ARG A 10 -70.59 -6.66 -5.05
CA ARG A 10 -69.80 -7.91 -5.16
C ARG A 10 -70.71 -9.15 -5.28
N PRO A 11 -70.16 -10.28 -5.73
CA PRO A 11 -69.99 -11.40 -4.79
C PRO A 11 -68.63 -12.13 -4.92
N GLY A 12 -68.25 -12.91 -3.90
CA GLY A 12 -67.34 -14.07 -4.04
C GLY A 12 -68.16 -15.37 -3.90
N PRO A 13 -67.61 -16.50 -3.43
CA PRO A 13 -66.23 -16.98 -3.45
C PRO A 13 -66.09 -18.27 -4.30
N GLY A 14 -64.89 -18.86 -4.42
CA GLY A 14 -64.75 -20.20 -5.04
C GLY A 14 -63.33 -20.73 -5.04
N GLY A 15 -63.04 -21.74 -4.20
CA GLY A 15 -61.75 -22.43 -4.17
C GLY A 15 -61.75 -23.75 -4.96
N ARG A 16 -60.56 -24.19 -5.42
CA ARG A 16 -60.27 -25.56 -5.86
C ARG A 16 -58.81 -25.95 -5.53
N ILE A 17 -58.58 -27.25 -5.47
CA ILE A 17 -57.35 -28.02 -5.14
C ILE A 17 -57.10 -29.02 -6.29
N VAL A 18 -55.93 -29.62 -6.57
CA VAL A 18 -54.64 -29.92 -5.88
C VAL A 18 -53.55 -30.11 -6.99
N PRO A 19 -52.25 -30.46 -6.75
CA PRO A 19 -51.31 -30.36 -5.60
C PRO A 19 -49.89 -29.83 -6.01
N ALA A 20 -48.90 -30.06 -5.16
CA ALA A 20 -47.46 -29.81 -5.27
C ALA A 20 -46.74 -30.09 -6.61
N LEU A 21 -45.73 -29.25 -6.90
CA LEU A 21 -44.46 -29.69 -7.47
C LEU A 21 -43.31 -28.87 -6.85
N ALA A 22 -42.19 -29.53 -6.56
CA ALA A 22 -41.00 -28.89 -6.00
C ALA A 22 -40.05 -28.43 -7.11
N LEU A 23 -39.36 -27.30 -6.91
CA LEU A 23 -38.01 -27.02 -7.42
C LEU A 23 -37.42 -25.86 -6.62
N GLY A 24 -36.17 -25.99 -6.20
CA GLY A 24 -35.53 -25.03 -5.31
C GLY A 24 -35.03 -23.79 -6.05
N LEU A 25 -35.03 -22.66 -5.35
CA LEU A 25 -34.21 -21.50 -5.67
C LEU A 25 -33.45 -21.11 -4.41
N ALA A 26 -32.12 -21.09 -4.52
CA ALA A 26 -31.26 -20.55 -3.48
C ALA A 26 -31.47 -19.03 -3.41
N GLY A 27 -32.12 -18.56 -2.35
CA GLY A 27 -32.23 -17.12 -2.08
C GLY A 27 -30.90 -16.58 -1.61
N VAL A 28 -30.20 -15.84 -2.47
CA VAL A 28 -29.05 -15.02 -2.07
C VAL A 28 -29.56 -13.92 -1.14
N TYR A 29 -29.17 -13.98 0.13
CA TYR A 29 -29.49 -12.94 1.12
C TYR A 29 -28.54 -11.76 0.90
N ALA A 30 -28.92 -10.86 -0.01
CA ALA A 30 -28.28 -9.55 -0.12
C ALA A 30 -28.80 -8.65 1.01
N CYS A 31 -28.04 -8.54 2.10
CA CYS A 31 -28.33 -7.57 3.16
C CYS A 31 -27.85 -6.18 2.73
N GLY A 32 -28.72 -5.43 2.05
CA GLY A 32 -28.52 -3.99 1.87
C GLY A 32 -28.76 -3.25 3.18
N GLY A 33 -27.75 -2.53 3.67
CA GLY A 33 -27.88 -1.53 4.72
C GLY A 33 -27.94 -0.14 4.08
N SER A 34 -29.12 0.48 4.09
CA SER A 34 -29.35 1.80 3.51
C SER A 34 -28.96 2.92 4.47
N ASP A 35 -28.29 3.93 3.93
CA ASP A 35 -28.28 5.35 4.29
C ASP A 35 -28.77 5.75 5.70
N ASP A 36 -27.86 6.36 6.47
CA ASP A 36 -28.21 7.55 7.25
C ASP A 36 -27.23 8.68 6.95
N ARG A 37 -27.76 9.88 6.72
CA ARG A 37 -27.02 11.04 6.22
C ARG A 37 -26.16 11.67 7.31
N ALA A 38 -24.85 11.69 7.11
CA ALA A 38 -23.97 12.72 7.66
C ALA A 38 -23.38 13.52 6.49
N ASP A 39 -23.54 14.85 6.51
CA ASP A 39 -23.01 15.79 5.51
C ASP A 39 -21.47 15.89 5.57
N ALA A 40 -20.78 14.84 5.14
CA ALA A 40 -19.38 14.90 4.77
C ALA A 40 -19.31 15.25 3.27
N ARG A 41 -18.88 16.48 2.95
CA ARG A 41 -18.49 16.85 1.59
C ARG A 41 -17.28 16.01 1.17
N ARG A 42 -17.52 14.86 0.53
CA ARG A 42 -16.45 14.09 -0.12
C ARG A 42 -15.80 14.98 -1.19
N ARG A 43 -14.56 15.40 -0.94
CA ARG A 43 -13.67 15.98 -1.95
C ARG A 43 -12.99 14.80 -2.66
N THR A 44 -13.72 14.13 -3.54
CA THR A 44 -13.16 13.10 -4.41
C THR A 44 -12.39 13.76 -5.54
N VAL A 45 -11.08 13.90 -5.36
CA VAL A 45 -10.12 13.99 -6.47
C VAL A 45 -9.69 12.55 -6.76
N ASP A 46 -10.61 11.78 -7.33
CA ASP A 46 -10.37 10.39 -7.69
C ASP A 46 -9.33 10.35 -8.81
N GLY A 47 -8.32 9.48 -8.68
CA GLY A 47 -7.12 9.61 -9.51
C GLY A 47 -6.12 8.46 -9.52
N VAL A 48 -6.07 7.57 -8.52
CA VAL A 48 -5.14 6.42 -8.45
C VAL A 48 -5.80 5.28 -7.66
N VAL A 49 -5.66 4.03 -8.13
CA VAL A 49 -6.20 2.82 -7.47
C VAL A 49 -5.11 1.76 -7.33
N LEU A 50 -4.61 1.56 -6.11
CA LEU A 50 -3.62 0.51 -5.82
C LEU A 50 -4.28 -0.88 -5.90
N ALA A 51 -3.57 -1.84 -6.51
CA ALA A 51 -4.08 -3.19 -6.74
C ALA A 51 -3.76 -4.12 -5.55
N ASP A 52 -4.72 -4.24 -4.63
CA ASP A 52 -4.54 -4.99 -3.39
C ASP A 52 -4.81 -6.51 -3.49
N ALA A 53 -4.29 -7.28 -2.53
CA ALA A 53 -4.13 -8.73 -2.62
C ALA A 53 -5.41 -9.55 -2.33
N ARG A 54 -5.35 -10.85 -2.66
CA ARG A 54 -6.51 -11.75 -2.68
C ARG A 54 -6.89 -12.31 -1.31
N ASP A 55 -8.20 -12.42 -1.11
CA ASP A 55 -8.86 -13.05 0.04
C ASP A 55 -8.49 -14.54 0.17
N LEU A 56 -7.91 -14.92 1.32
CA LEU A 56 -7.42 -16.27 1.63
C LEU A 56 -7.69 -16.56 3.12
N SER A 57 -8.76 -17.28 3.40
CA SER A 57 -9.14 -17.67 4.75
C SER A 57 -8.31 -18.87 5.25
N CYS A 58 -7.66 -18.70 6.39
CA CYS A 58 -6.96 -19.78 7.10
C CYS A 58 -7.54 -19.94 8.51
N GLU A 59 -8.06 -21.12 8.83
CA GLU A 59 -8.37 -21.51 10.21
C GLU A 59 -7.06 -21.77 10.97
N VAL A 60 -6.65 -20.89 11.88
CA VAL A 60 -5.51 -21.12 12.76
C VAL A 60 -5.99 -21.50 14.16
N GLN A 61 -5.58 -22.68 14.61
CA GLN A 61 -5.75 -23.05 16.02
C GLN A 61 -4.83 -22.19 16.90
N LEU A 62 -5.44 -21.32 17.70
CA LEU A 62 -4.78 -20.48 18.70
C LEU A 62 -4.14 -21.33 19.82
N LEU A 63 -2.96 -21.90 19.55
CA LEU A 63 -2.05 -22.39 20.59
C LEU A 63 -1.22 -21.21 21.11
N SER A 64 -1.84 -20.44 22.01
CA SER A 64 -1.34 -19.22 22.66
C SER A 64 -0.17 -19.46 23.63
N SER A 65 0.94 -19.97 23.12
CA SER A 65 2.15 -20.26 23.91
C SER A 65 3.05 -19.06 24.15
N CYS A 66 3.15 -18.10 23.22
CA CYS A 66 4.06 -16.96 23.34
C CYS A 66 3.63 -15.69 22.60
N ASN A 67 4.27 -14.57 22.93
CA ASN A 67 4.10 -13.26 22.29
C ASN A 67 5.43 -12.82 21.65
N MET A 68 5.39 -12.50 20.35
CA MET A 68 6.57 -12.10 19.56
C MET A 68 7.12 -10.71 19.88
N LEU A 69 6.26 -9.74 20.24
CA LEU A 69 6.66 -8.35 20.47
C LEU A 69 7.32 -8.20 21.84
N THR A 70 6.65 -8.71 22.88
CA THR A 70 7.20 -8.70 24.25
C THR A 70 8.22 -9.81 24.47
N GLN A 71 8.34 -10.77 23.54
CA GLN A 71 9.18 -11.96 23.67
C GLN A 71 8.91 -12.75 24.96
N THR A 72 7.64 -12.88 25.37
CA THR A 72 7.21 -13.60 26.58
C THR A 72 6.53 -14.93 26.26
N GLY A 73 6.53 -15.87 27.22
CA GLY A 73 5.85 -17.17 27.11
C GLY A 73 6.78 -18.36 26.79
N CYS A 74 7.98 -18.10 26.28
CA CYS A 74 9.00 -19.13 26.03
C CYS A 74 10.00 -19.27 27.18
N ASP A 75 10.70 -20.40 27.21
CA ASP A 75 11.68 -20.71 28.25
C ASP A 75 12.95 -19.83 28.16
N ALA A 76 13.79 -19.91 29.21
CA ALA A 76 15.06 -19.19 29.25
C ALA A 76 16.02 -19.70 28.15
N GLY A 77 16.51 -18.78 27.31
CA GLY A 77 17.32 -19.10 26.13
C GLY A 77 16.50 -19.30 24.83
N GLU A 78 15.17 -19.28 24.91
CA GLU A 78 14.30 -19.30 23.75
C GLU A 78 13.84 -17.89 23.33
N LYS A 79 13.29 -17.81 22.12
CA LYS A 79 12.55 -16.69 21.56
C LYS A 79 11.18 -17.14 21.05
N CYS A 80 10.23 -16.21 21.00
CA CYS A 80 8.97 -16.39 20.29
C CYS A 80 9.17 -15.84 18.87
N SER A 81 8.98 -16.68 17.86
CA SER A 81 9.15 -16.30 16.45
C SER A 81 8.20 -17.11 15.57
N TRP A 82 8.22 -16.81 14.27
CA TRP A 82 7.66 -17.70 13.27
C TRP A 82 8.52 -18.96 13.11
N VAL A 83 7.87 -20.11 12.99
CA VAL A 83 8.47 -21.38 12.58
C VAL A 83 7.92 -21.75 11.21
N ARG A 84 8.78 -21.82 10.20
CA ARG A 84 8.46 -22.14 8.80
C ARG A 84 8.02 -23.60 8.67
N THR A 85 6.78 -23.82 8.25
CA THR A 85 6.18 -25.15 8.05
C THR A 85 6.04 -25.53 6.58
N SER A 86 6.09 -24.56 5.65
CA SER A 86 6.07 -24.80 4.21
C SER A 86 6.72 -23.65 3.43
N THR A 87 7.32 -23.97 2.28
CA THR A 87 7.73 -23.02 1.24
C THR A 87 6.77 -23.01 0.04
N GLU A 88 5.73 -23.84 0.04
CA GLU A 88 4.79 -23.95 -1.09
C GLU A 88 4.03 -22.61 -1.32
N PRO A 89 4.04 -22.05 -2.54
CA PRO A 89 3.33 -20.82 -2.85
C PRO A 89 1.83 -20.92 -2.54
N GLY A 90 1.32 -19.99 -1.73
CA GLY A 90 -0.08 -19.94 -1.31
C GLY A 90 -0.46 -20.84 -0.13
N ALA A 91 0.46 -21.62 0.43
CA ALA A 91 0.24 -22.33 1.69
C ALA A 91 0.45 -21.43 2.91
N ALA A 92 -0.11 -21.80 4.07
CA ALA A 92 0.26 -21.19 5.35
C ALA A 92 1.73 -21.56 5.66
N ARG A 93 2.64 -20.58 5.52
CA ARG A 93 4.09 -20.84 5.47
C ARG A 93 4.72 -21.09 6.83
N GLY A 94 4.03 -20.77 7.92
CA GLY A 94 4.55 -20.99 9.27
C GLY A 94 3.52 -20.83 10.37
N THR A 95 3.93 -21.16 11.59
CA THR A 95 3.16 -21.00 12.83
C THR A 95 4.00 -20.28 13.88
N LEU A 96 3.37 -19.53 14.78
CA LEU A 96 4.08 -18.99 15.94
C LEU A 96 4.52 -20.11 16.90
N GLY A 97 5.71 -19.99 17.45
CA GLY A 97 6.21 -20.95 18.43
C GLY A 97 7.48 -20.52 19.14
N CYS A 98 7.75 -21.21 20.25
CA CYS A 98 8.99 -21.07 20.99
C CYS A 98 10.11 -21.91 20.38
N HIS A 99 11.28 -21.30 20.25
CA HIS A 99 12.50 -22.01 19.89
C HIS A 99 13.75 -21.36 20.48
N SER A 100 14.83 -22.13 20.57
CA SER A 100 16.18 -21.62 20.88
C SER A 100 16.48 -20.34 20.10
N ALA A 101 16.80 -19.26 20.81
CA ALA A 101 17.25 -18.03 20.19
C ALA A 101 18.59 -18.27 19.48
N GLY A 102 18.72 -17.80 18.25
CA GLY A 102 19.99 -17.86 17.52
C GLY A 102 20.97 -16.77 17.96
N SER A 103 22.08 -16.65 17.22
CA SER A 103 23.15 -15.68 17.50
C SER A 103 23.23 -14.53 16.50
N GLY A 104 22.45 -14.55 15.41
CA GLY A 104 22.41 -13.45 14.44
C GLY A 104 21.91 -12.15 15.06
N LEU A 105 22.74 -11.10 15.01
CA LEU A 105 22.38 -9.76 15.48
C LEU A 105 21.59 -9.00 14.40
N GLU A 106 20.95 -7.88 14.76
CA GLU A 106 20.25 -7.02 13.78
C GLU A 106 21.21 -6.59 12.66
N GLY A 107 20.78 -6.71 11.40
CA GLY A 107 21.60 -6.46 10.22
C GLY A 107 22.60 -7.56 9.84
N ALA A 108 22.76 -8.61 10.66
CA ALA A 108 23.59 -9.77 10.30
C ALA A 108 22.88 -10.68 9.29
N THR A 109 23.68 -11.39 8.48
CA THR A 109 23.18 -12.48 7.63
C THR A 109 22.59 -13.60 8.49
N CYS A 110 21.46 -14.14 8.05
CA CYS A 110 20.74 -15.23 8.72
C CYS A 110 20.34 -16.32 7.74
N GLN A 111 19.93 -17.47 8.27
CA GLN A 111 19.39 -18.58 7.51
C GLN A 111 18.17 -19.17 8.24
N TRP A 112 17.20 -19.62 7.44
CA TRP A 112 16.17 -20.54 7.90
C TRP A 112 16.66 -21.98 7.79
N GLY A 113 16.31 -22.82 8.75
CA GLY A 113 16.40 -24.27 8.55
C GLY A 113 15.28 -24.79 7.62
N ALA A 114 15.36 -26.07 7.24
CA ALA A 114 14.41 -26.70 6.32
C ALA A 114 12.96 -26.65 6.86
N SER A 115 11.97 -26.42 6.00
CA SER A 115 10.58 -26.22 6.43
C SER A 115 10.02 -27.44 7.17
N SER A 116 9.80 -27.28 8.47
CA SER A 116 9.03 -28.19 9.33
C SER A 116 8.81 -27.54 10.71
N PRO A 117 7.84 -28.01 11.52
CA PRO A 117 7.67 -27.55 12.90
C PRO A 117 8.92 -27.70 13.80
N TRP A 118 9.86 -28.55 13.40
CA TRP A 118 11.06 -28.89 14.17
C TRP A 118 12.31 -28.15 13.67
N THR A 119 12.44 -27.96 12.36
CA THR A 119 13.66 -27.44 11.71
C THR A 119 13.50 -26.09 11.04
N GLY A 120 12.29 -25.63 10.76
CA GLY A 120 12.02 -24.36 10.09
C GLY A 120 12.20 -23.15 10.99
N ARG A 121 13.28 -23.10 11.77
CA ARG A 121 13.62 -22.04 12.71
C ARG A 121 14.65 -21.12 12.06
N ASP A 122 14.62 -19.84 12.40
CA ASP A 122 15.66 -18.90 11.99
C ASP A 122 16.78 -18.79 13.05
N ASP A 123 17.98 -18.40 12.63
CA ASP A 123 19.17 -18.27 13.48
C ASP A 123 19.44 -16.84 14.02
N CYS A 124 18.45 -15.94 13.93
CA CYS A 124 18.53 -14.62 14.56
C CYS A 124 18.27 -14.69 16.07
N ALA A 125 18.82 -13.71 16.79
CA ALA A 125 18.64 -13.53 18.22
C ALA A 125 17.16 -13.24 18.60
N ARG A 126 16.90 -13.27 19.91
CA ARG A 126 15.58 -12.98 20.50
C ARG A 126 15.13 -11.57 20.17
N GLY A 127 13.87 -11.41 19.72
CA GLY A 127 13.32 -10.12 19.26
C GLY A 127 13.59 -9.81 17.77
N LEU A 128 14.28 -10.70 17.06
CA LEU A 128 14.60 -10.55 15.64
C LEU A 128 13.98 -11.68 14.80
N LEU A 129 13.70 -11.40 13.53
CA LEU A 129 13.23 -12.34 12.51
C LEU A 129 14.17 -12.31 11.29
N CYS A 130 14.42 -13.46 10.67
CA CYS A 130 15.22 -13.55 9.46
C CYS A 130 14.40 -13.18 8.21
N LEU A 131 14.65 -12.00 7.63
CA LEU A 131 14.07 -11.56 6.37
C LEU A 131 14.77 -12.25 5.20
N ALA A 132 14.21 -13.38 4.79
CA ALA A 132 14.67 -14.21 3.70
C ALA A 132 13.50 -14.53 2.76
N ASP A 133 13.80 -15.03 1.57
CA ASP A 133 12.77 -15.49 0.64
C ASP A 133 11.89 -16.61 1.28
N PRO A 134 10.56 -16.45 1.31
CA PRO A 134 9.66 -17.42 1.92
C PRO A 134 9.27 -18.59 0.99
N GLU A 135 9.69 -18.62 -0.28
CA GLU A 135 9.50 -19.71 -1.26
C GLU A 135 10.75 -20.58 -1.43
N VAL A 136 11.91 -20.07 -1.00
CA VAL A 136 13.18 -20.81 -1.09
C VAL A 136 13.42 -21.63 0.18
N GLU A 137 13.65 -22.93 0.03
CA GLU A 137 14.10 -23.80 1.12
C GLU A 137 15.47 -23.36 1.64
N GLN A 138 15.60 -23.27 2.96
CA GLN A 138 16.81 -22.79 3.64
C GLN A 138 17.32 -21.43 3.13
N ALA A 139 16.39 -20.53 2.77
CA ALA A 139 16.71 -19.19 2.31
C ALA A 139 17.61 -18.44 3.30
N ALA A 140 18.67 -17.82 2.77
CA ALA A 140 19.46 -16.84 3.47
C ALA A 140 18.78 -15.46 3.42
N GLY A 141 19.08 -14.61 4.39
CA GLY A 141 18.48 -13.30 4.53
C GLY A 141 19.23 -12.40 5.50
N VAL A 142 18.53 -11.40 6.05
CA VAL A 142 19.06 -10.48 7.08
C VAL A 142 18.17 -10.47 8.32
N CYS A 143 18.76 -10.50 9.51
CA CYS A 143 18.02 -10.35 10.76
C CYS A 143 17.46 -8.93 10.91
N ALA A 144 16.14 -8.80 10.93
CA ALA A 144 15.44 -7.55 11.22
C ALA A 144 14.75 -7.60 12.59
N ARG A 145 14.54 -6.43 13.19
CA ARG A 145 13.81 -6.29 14.45
C ARG A 145 12.31 -6.45 14.25
N LEU A 146 11.63 -7.09 15.20
CA LEU A 146 10.17 -7.13 15.26
C LEU A 146 9.62 -5.81 15.81
N CYS A 147 8.50 -5.33 15.25
CA CYS A 147 7.85 -4.08 15.63
C CYS A 147 6.32 -4.23 15.71
N ASP A 148 5.66 -3.32 16.42
CA ASP A 148 4.18 -3.31 16.51
C ASP A 148 3.60 -2.34 15.47
N LEU A 149 2.77 -2.85 14.56
CA LEU A 149 2.04 -2.08 13.54
C LEU A 149 0.76 -1.45 14.10
N ALA A 150 0.27 -1.92 15.26
CA ALA A 150 -0.94 -1.39 15.89
C ALA A 150 -0.65 -0.16 16.78
N ASP A 151 0.61 0.07 17.12
CA ASP A 151 1.04 1.30 17.79
C ASP A 151 1.21 2.43 16.76
N SER A 152 0.60 3.58 17.01
CA SER A 152 0.90 4.80 16.23
C SER A 152 2.36 5.25 16.39
N GLU A 153 3.05 4.80 17.44
CA GLU A 153 4.50 4.89 17.60
C GLU A 153 5.24 3.64 17.10
N ALA A 154 4.73 2.93 16.08
CA ALA A 154 5.44 1.84 15.39
C ALA A 154 6.88 2.22 15.02
N ALA A 155 7.08 3.47 14.57
CA ALA A 155 8.39 4.06 14.28
C ALA A 155 9.32 4.15 15.50
N ALA A 156 8.81 4.29 16.72
CA ALA A 156 9.62 4.31 17.96
C ALA A 156 10.12 2.92 18.38
N SER A 157 9.48 1.84 17.91
CA SER A 157 9.99 0.48 18.08
C SER A 157 11.16 0.16 17.12
N CYS A 158 11.18 0.84 15.97
CA CYS A 158 12.24 0.78 14.98
C CYS A 158 13.37 1.81 15.23
N GLY A 159 14.49 1.66 14.54
CA GLY A 159 15.58 2.62 14.56
C GLY A 159 15.29 3.87 13.72
N VAL A 160 16.08 4.93 13.92
CA VAL A 160 16.03 6.11 13.04
C VAL A 160 16.31 5.70 11.59
N GLY A 161 15.43 6.10 10.66
CA GLY A 161 15.53 5.72 9.26
C GLY A 161 15.09 4.28 8.96
N GLN A 162 14.24 3.70 9.82
CA GLN A 162 13.54 2.44 9.58
C GLN A 162 12.02 2.65 9.73
N THR A 163 11.22 1.96 8.93
CA THR A 163 9.75 1.88 9.06
C THR A 163 9.34 0.47 9.49
N CYS A 164 8.21 0.35 10.19
CA CYS A 164 7.63 -0.93 10.56
C CYS A 164 6.67 -1.38 9.45
N VAL A 165 7.03 -2.44 8.72
CA VAL A 165 6.18 -3.00 7.65
C VAL A 165 5.64 -4.37 8.05
N VAL A 166 4.51 -4.77 7.45
CA VAL A 166 4.03 -6.16 7.52
C VAL A 166 5.13 -7.09 7.02
N ALA A 167 5.33 -8.23 7.68
CA ALA A 167 6.29 -9.25 7.27
C ALA A 167 5.85 -9.98 5.98
N ARG A 168 5.93 -9.28 4.85
CA ARG A 168 5.86 -9.67 3.42
C ARG A 168 5.11 -10.98 3.08
N ASP A 169 3.92 -10.84 2.50
CA ASP A 169 3.19 -11.73 1.55
C ASP A 169 3.24 -13.26 1.73
N GLY A 170 3.53 -13.77 2.93
CA GLY A 170 3.69 -15.21 3.12
C GLY A 170 3.72 -15.69 4.56
N TRP A 171 4.20 -14.88 5.50
CA TRP A 171 4.00 -15.15 6.92
C TRP A 171 2.54 -14.83 7.24
N PRO A 172 1.76 -15.79 7.76
CA PRO A 172 0.31 -15.74 7.62
C PRO A 172 -0.30 -14.56 8.37
N SER A 173 -0.65 -13.54 7.59
CA SER A 173 -1.71 -12.59 7.91
C SER A 173 -2.99 -13.39 8.04
N CYS A 174 -3.30 -13.82 9.26
CA CYS A 174 -4.53 -14.54 9.56
C CYS A 174 -5.69 -13.54 9.49
N VAL A 175 -6.22 -13.33 8.29
CA VAL A 175 -7.42 -12.52 8.03
C VAL A 175 -8.61 -13.24 8.68
N GLY A 176 -8.81 -13.01 9.98
CA GLY A 176 -9.84 -13.70 10.76
C GLY A 176 -9.78 -13.51 12.28
N ASP A 177 -8.60 -13.27 12.87
CA ASP A 177 -8.43 -13.10 14.33
C ASP A 177 -7.48 -11.93 14.66
N PRO A 178 -7.62 -11.29 15.84
CA PRO A 178 -6.75 -10.22 16.29
C PRO A 178 -5.40 -10.79 16.76
N MET A 179 -4.57 -11.21 15.81
CA MET A 179 -3.13 -11.29 16.06
C MET A 179 -2.61 -9.90 16.49
N PRO A 180 -1.68 -9.81 17.47
CA PRO A 180 -0.92 -8.58 17.62
C PRO A 180 -0.24 -8.31 16.27
N ALA A 181 -0.40 -7.10 15.76
CA ALA A 181 0.00 -6.75 14.40
C ALA A 181 1.52 -6.60 14.32
N ALA A 182 2.24 -7.73 14.40
CA ALA A 182 3.69 -7.74 14.43
C ALA A 182 4.25 -7.57 13.01
N GLY A 183 4.91 -6.43 12.80
CA GLY A 183 5.71 -6.14 11.62
C GLY A 183 7.19 -6.41 11.84
N VAL A 184 7.98 -5.96 10.88
CA VAL A 184 9.45 -5.95 10.92
C VAL A 184 9.99 -4.58 10.54
N CYS A 185 11.02 -4.13 11.26
CA CYS A 185 11.72 -2.90 10.96
C CYS A 185 12.59 -3.09 9.71
N VAL A 186 12.25 -2.40 8.64
CA VAL A 186 13.03 -2.36 7.40
C VAL A 186 13.65 -0.98 7.22
N PRO A 187 14.86 -0.85 6.63
CA PRO A 187 15.45 0.45 6.37
C PRO A 187 14.57 1.22 5.38
N GLU A 188 14.26 2.47 5.75
CA GLU A 188 13.78 3.45 4.78
C GLU A 188 14.92 3.80 3.82
N CYS A 189 14.56 4.27 2.63
CA CYS A 189 15.52 4.68 1.61
C CYS A 189 14.97 5.83 0.77
N ASN A 190 15.82 6.48 -0.02
CA ASN A 190 15.43 7.58 -0.91
C ASN A 190 15.50 7.13 -2.40
N PRO A 191 14.36 7.00 -3.11
CA PRO A 191 14.29 6.53 -4.51
C PRO A 191 14.99 7.43 -5.55
N LEU A 192 15.42 8.64 -5.15
CA LEU A 192 16.18 9.54 -6.03
C LEU A 192 17.68 9.25 -5.98
N THR A 193 18.18 8.73 -4.86
CA THR A 193 19.62 8.51 -4.59
C THR A 193 19.99 7.03 -4.42
N ASP A 194 18.99 6.16 -4.22
CA ASP A 194 19.13 4.73 -3.90
C ASP A 194 19.84 4.45 -2.55
N LEU A 195 19.93 5.46 -1.68
CA LEU A 195 20.57 5.39 -0.37
C LEU A 195 19.54 5.14 0.75
N ARG A 196 19.94 4.34 1.74
CA ARG A 196 19.19 4.10 2.99
C ARG A 196 19.25 5.33 3.90
N ARG A 197 18.13 5.64 4.59
CA ARG A 197 18.04 6.78 5.51
C ARG A 197 18.70 6.52 6.86
N ASP A 198 18.95 5.25 7.20
CA ASP A 198 19.80 4.85 8.34
C ASP A 198 21.31 5.14 8.14
N GLY A 199 21.70 5.61 6.96
CA GLY A 199 23.08 5.99 6.63
C GLY A 199 24.02 4.81 6.33
N LEU A 200 23.52 3.57 6.26
CA LEU A 200 24.34 2.37 6.01
C LEU A 200 24.68 2.13 4.53
N GLY A 201 24.46 3.12 3.67
CA GLY A 201 24.84 3.09 2.24
C GLY A 201 23.66 2.79 1.31
N PRO A 202 23.89 2.17 0.14
CA PRO A 202 22.83 1.84 -0.81
C PRO A 202 21.91 0.74 -0.30
N CYS A 203 20.77 0.55 -0.97
CA CYS A 203 19.88 -0.57 -0.68
C CYS A 203 20.57 -1.94 -0.84
N THR A 204 20.33 -2.83 0.13
CA THR A 204 20.81 -4.22 0.14
C THR A 204 19.76 -5.11 0.82
N VAL A 205 19.13 -6.03 0.08
CA VAL A 205 18.17 -7.01 0.66
C VAL A 205 18.70 -8.44 0.65
N ASP A 206 19.59 -8.75 -0.29
CA ASP A 206 20.29 -10.03 -0.42
C ASP A 206 21.72 -9.73 -0.90
N PRO A 207 22.79 -10.25 -0.27
CA PRO A 207 24.15 -10.12 -0.76
C PRO A 207 24.38 -10.65 -2.19
N ALA A 208 23.51 -11.53 -2.69
CA ALA A 208 23.62 -12.16 -4.01
C ALA A 208 22.78 -11.48 -5.12
N ALA A 209 21.86 -10.57 -4.79
CA ALA A 209 20.97 -9.94 -5.74
C ALA A 209 21.02 -8.40 -5.68
N PRO A 210 20.96 -7.69 -6.82
CA PRO A 210 20.85 -6.24 -6.81
C PRO A 210 19.55 -5.82 -6.12
N ALA A 211 19.64 -4.83 -5.25
CA ALA A 211 18.50 -4.21 -4.59
C ALA A 211 18.41 -2.74 -5.01
N ALA A 212 17.23 -2.16 -4.86
CA ALA A 212 17.03 -0.73 -5.03
C ALA A 212 15.89 -0.23 -4.13
N CYS A 213 15.81 1.09 -4.01
CA CYS A 213 14.81 1.78 -3.24
C CYS A 213 13.53 2.00 -4.05
N TYR A 214 12.40 1.57 -3.47
CA TYR A 214 11.07 1.72 -4.05
C TYR A 214 10.12 2.29 -3.00
N GLY A 215 9.16 3.09 -3.46
CA GLY A 215 8.04 3.53 -2.64
C GLY A 215 6.75 3.48 -3.43
N VAL A 216 5.62 3.45 -2.72
CA VAL A 216 4.29 3.59 -3.33
C VAL A 216 3.53 4.63 -2.52
N PRO A 217 2.95 5.67 -3.15
CA PRO A 217 2.16 6.65 -2.41
C PRO A 217 0.91 5.99 -1.83
N SER A 218 0.72 6.08 -0.52
CA SER A 218 -0.40 5.44 0.17
C SER A 218 -1.64 6.34 0.24
N ARG A 219 -2.74 5.88 -0.35
CA ARG A 219 -4.09 6.48 -0.21
C ARG A 219 -4.93 5.88 0.91
N ALA A 220 -4.38 4.92 1.67
CA ALA A 220 -4.98 4.45 2.92
C ALA A 220 -4.60 5.39 4.07
N SER A 221 -5.17 5.18 5.27
CA SER A 221 -4.80 5.94 6.49
C SER A 221 -3.38 5.64 7.02
N THR A 222 -2.56 4.93 6.23
CA THR A 222 -1.15 4.64 6.48
C THR A 222 -0.28 5.59 5.65
N ALA A 223 0.84 6.05 6.21
CA ALA A 223 1.83 6.84 5.47
C ALA A 223 2.41 6.04 4.27
N SER A 224 3.03 6.73 3.32
CA SER A 224 3.73 6.04 2.21
C SER A 224 4.93 5.25 2.72
N ASP A 225 4.96 3.96 2.44
CA ASP A 225 6.13 3.12 2.66
C ASP A 225 7.14 3.28 1.52
N VAL A 226 8.40 3.46 1.91
CA VAL A 226 9.54 3.60 0.98
C VAL A 226 10.70 2.76 1.51
N THR A 227 10.97 1.64 0.85
CA THR A 227 11.82 0.56 1.37
C THR A 227 12.69 -0.08 0.30
N CYS A 228 13.73 -0.78 0.72
CA CYS A 228 14.61 -1.54 -0.17
C CYS A 228 13.93 -2.84 -0.61
N LEU A 229 13.89 -3.09 -1.93
CA LEU A 229 13.40 -4.33 -2.54
C LEU A 229 14.41 -4.86 -3.56
N PRO A 230 14.31 -6.14 -4.02
CA PRO A 230 15.08 -6.62 -5.15
C PRO A 230 14.86 -5.75 -6.39
N ALA A 231 15.93 -5.39 -7.10
CA ALA A 231 15.86 -4.47 -8.22
C ALA A 231 15.00 -5.04 -9.36
N GLY A 232 14.04 -4.23 -9.80
CA GLY A 232 13.14 -4.52 -10.91
C GLY A 232 13.78 -4.41 -12.29
N PRO A 233 13.05 -4.75 -13.37
CA PRO A 233 13.61 -4.82 -14.70
C PRO A 233 14.04 -3.44 -15.23
N ALA A 234 15.32 -3.28 -15.56
CA ALA A 234 15.89 -2.00 -16.01
C ALA A 234 15.28 -1.40 -17.29
N SER A 235 14.49 -2.20 -18.05
CA SER A 235 13.71 -1.77 -19.21
C SER A 235 12.36 -1.14 -18.86
N HIS A 236 11.84 -1.34 -17.65
CA HIS A 236 10.54 -0.82 -17.21
C HIS A 236 10.65 0.62 -16.71
N GLN A 237 10.95 1.53 -17.64
CA GLN A 237 11.19 2.95 -17.43
C GLN A 237 9.90 3.77 -17.60
N HIS A 238 9.97 5.11 -17.57
CA HIS A 238 8.80 5.97 -17.67
C HIS A 238 7.93 5.68 -18.91
N GLY A 239 6.62 5.56 -18.71
CA GLY A 239 5.66 5.21 -19.75
C GLY A 239 5.63 3.72 -20.12
N TRP A 240 6.46 2.88 -19.50
CA TRP A 240 6.35 1.43 -19.66
C TRP A 240 5.03 0.92 -19.08
N ARG A 241 4.34 0.07 -19.83
CA ARG A 241 3.02 -0.48 -19.49
C ARG A 241 3.18 -1.84 -18.85
N LEU A 242 2.66 -1.99 -17.63
CA LEU A 242 2.69 -3.27 -16.92
C LEU A 242 1.45 -4.11 -17.25
N SER A 243 1.65 -5.42 -17.34
CA SER A 243 0.55 -6.38 -17.51
C SER A 243 -0.37 -6.35 -16.29
N ARG A 244 -1.68 -6.43 -16.52
CA ARG A 244 -2.70 -6.48 -15.45
C ARG A 244 -2.39 -7.62 -14.47
N GLY A 245 -2.29 -7.30 -13.18
CA GLY A 245 -1.94 -8.25 -12.12
C GLY A 245 -0.46 -8.27 -11.70
N VAL A 246 0.39 -7.43 -12.29
CA VAL A 246 1.73 -7.13 -11.75
C VAL A 246 1.60 -5.99 -10.72
N SER A 247 1.62 -6.32 -9.43
CA SER A 247 1.31 -5.39 -8.32
C SER A 247 2.49 -5.05 -7.39
N GLY A 248 3.69 -5.57 -7.64
CA GLY A 248 4.86 -5.29 -6.80
C GLY A 248 5.42 -3.87 -7.01
N ALA A 249 5.80 -3.17 -5.94
CA ALA A 249 6.45 -1.85 -6.04
C ALA A 249 7.73 -1.86 -6.90
N ASN A 250 8.44 -2.99 -6.91
CA ASN A 250 9.62 -3.25 -7.76
C ASN A 250 9.28 -3.81 -9.16
N ALA A 251 8.05 -3.66 -9.63
CA ALA A 251 7.67 -4.00 -11.01
C ALA A 251 8.33 -3.10 -12.07
N CYS A 252 8.76 -1.90 -11.67
CA CYS A 252 9.45 -0.93 -12.50
C CYS A 252 10.97 -0.92 -12.23
N ALA A 253 11.73 -0.29 -13.12
CA ALA A 253 13.15 -0.04 -12.91
C ALA A 253 13.38 0.83 -11.65
N PRO A 254 14.57 0.77 -11.02
CA PRO A 254 14.94 1.68 -9.94
C PRO A 254 14.72 3.16 -10.30
N GLY A 255 14.14 3.94 -9.40
CA GLY A 255 13.77 5.34 -9.67
C GLY A 255 12.48 5.53 -10.49
N PHE A 256 11.68 4.47 -10.66
CA PHE A 256 10.34 4.50 -11.25
C PHE A 256 9.37 3.70 -10.37
N VAL A 257 8.10 4.10 -10.33
CA VAL A 257 7.05 3.48 -9.50
C VAL A 257 5.85 3.08 -10.35
N PRO A 258 5.18 1.94 -10.05
CA PRO A 258 3.97 1.53 -10.75
C PRO A 258 2.77 2.33 -10.25
N ILE A 259 2.12 3.07 -11.15
CA ILE A 259 0.93 3.89 -10.85
C ILE A 259 -0.18 3.54 -11.85
N SER A 260 -1.40 3.31 -11.34
CA SER A 260 -2.62 3.40 -12.13
C SER A 260 -3.17 4.82 -12.02
N PHE A 261 -3.79 5.32 -13.08
CA PHE A 261 -4.57 6.56 -13.02
C PHE A 261 -6.07 6.20 -13.11
N ALA A 262 -6.97 6.95 -12.45
CA ALA A 262 -8.37 6.53 -12.30
C ALA A 262 -9.15 6.46 -13.64
N ASP A 263 -8.65 7.13 -14.68
CA ASP A 263 -9.10 7.05 -16.06
C ASP A 263 -8.70 5.74 -16.76
N SER A 264 -7.95 4.85 -16.09
CA SER A 264 -7.28 3.71 -16.72
C SER A 264 -7.15 2.44 -15.86
N ASP A 265 -7.52 1.31 -16.45
CA ASP A 265 -7.20 -0.06 -15.97
C ASP A 265 -5.69 -0.41 -16.14
N GLU A 266 -4.89 0.49 -16.74
CA GLU A 266 -3.48 0.29 -17.06
C GLU A 266 -2.57 0.82 -15.93
N VAL A 267 -1.64 -0.03 -15.47
CA VAL A 267 -0.57 0.38 -14.55
C VAL A 267 0.65 0.76 -15.39
N VAL A 268 1.15 1.98 -15.21
CA VAL A 268 2.32 2.49 -15.92
C VAL A 268 3.46 2.81 -14.96
N CYS A 269 4.69 2.63 -15.42
CA CYS A 269 5.87 3.06 -14.67
C CYS A 269 6.03 4.59 -14.79
N VAL A 270 6.03 5.28 -13.65
CA VAL A 270 6.15 6.74 -13.54
C VAL A 270 7.51 7.06 -12.90
N ALA A 271 8.25 8.03 -13.45
CA ALA A 271 9.55 8.40 -12.90
C ALA A 271 9.40 9.14 -11.56
N THR A 272 10.25 8.80 -10.59
CA THR A 272 10.40 9.61 -9.37
C THR A 272 11.33 10.79 -9.65
N CYS A 273 11.02 11.95 -9.06
CA CYS A 273 11.74 13.19 -9.26
C CYS A 273 11.91 13.97 -7.95
N GLN A 274 12.85 14.93 -7.94
CA GLN A 274 12.97 15.92 -6.87
C GLN A 274 11.98 17.04 -7.18
N PRO A 275 10.92 17.26 -6.39
CA PRO A 275 9.93 18.31 -6.67
C PRO A 275 10.49 19.70 -6.38
N ALA A 276 9.87 20.70 -7.01
CA ALA A 276 10.17 22.11 -6.80
C ALA A 276 8.86 22.91 -6.82
N ASP A 277 8.75 23.93 -5.95
CA ASP A 277 7.57 24.80 -5.88
C ASP A 277 7.30 25.47 -7.24
N THR A 278 6.13 25.19 -7.81
CA THR A 278 5.76 25.60 -9.16
C THR A 278 4.36 26.20 -9.16
N HIS A 279 4.26 27.44 -9.64
CA HIS A 279 3.01 28.18 -9.78
C HIS A 279 3.22 29.32 -10.81
N VAL A 280 2.18 30.10 -11.11
CA VAL A 280 2.25 31.27 -12.01
C VAL A 280 3.31 32.32 -11.64
N GLY A 281 3.75 32.34 -10.38
CA GLY A 281 4.83 33.21 -9.88
C GLY A 281 6.22 32.55 -9.83
N ALA A 282 6.29 31.23 -10.03
CA ALA A 282 7.52 30.43 -10.06
C ALA A 282 7.43 29.31 -11.12
N PRO A 283 7.23 29.64 -12.41
CA PRO A 283 6.95 28.63 -13.44
C PRO A 283 8.15 27.72 -13.77
N GLY A 284 9.36 28.11 -13.36
CA GLY A 284 10.60 27.38 -13.66
C GLY A 284 10.76 26.04 -12.93
N GLY A 285 9.98 25.78 -11.88
CA GLY A 285 10.06 24.52 -11.11
C GLY A 285 9.40 23.31 -11.78
N ALA A 286 8.66 23.50 -12.88
CA ALA A 286 7.67 22.52 -13.36
C ALA A 286 8.24 21.11 -13.59
N GLY A 287 9.45 20.98 -14.13
CA GLY A 287 10.10 19.68 -14.36
C GLY A 287 10.75 19.05 -13.12
N GLY A 288 10.66 19.67 -11.95
CA GLY A 288 11.45 19.32 -10.76
C GLY A 288 12.88 19.87 -10.79
N ALA A 289 13.70 19.45 -9.83
CA ALA A 289 15.07 19.90 -9.66
C ALA A 289 16.10 18.82 -10.09
N SER A 290 17.08 19.23 -10.88
CA SER A 290 18.22 18.36 -11.23
C SER A 290 19.07 18.00 -9.99
N PRO A 291 19.70 16.81 -9.95
CA PRO A 291 19.86 15.83 -11.04
C PRO A 291 18.72 14.80 -11.14
N SER A 292 17.57 15.06 -10.51
CA SER A 292 16.39 14.20 -10.58
C SER A 292 15.17 14.97 -11.09
N ALA A 293 15.36 15.85 -12.08
CA ALA A 293 14.24 16.42 -12.81
C ALA A 293 13.63 15.36 -13.75
N CYS A 294 12.39 15.58 -14.20
CA CYS A 294 11.71 14.64 -15.09
C CYS A 294 12.45 14.44 -16.42
N SER A 295 13.09 15.48 -16.97
CA SER A 295 14.00 15.35 -18.11
C SER A 295 15.19 14.42 -17.85
N ASP A 296 15.73 14.46 -16.63
CA ASP A 296 16.91 13.66 -16.22
C ASP A 296 16.55 12.17 -16.09
N ARG A 297 15.25 11.86 -15.94
CA ARG A 297 14.67 10.51 -15.84
C ARG A 297 13.96 10.02 -17.11
N GLY A 298 14.14 10.72 -18.23
CA GLY A 298 13.52 10.36 -19.52
C GLY A 298 12.05 10.77 -19.69
N ALA A 299 11.46 11.44 -18.71
CA ALA A 299 10.10 12.00 -18.72
C ALA A 299 10.10 13.47 -19.18
N ALA A 300 10.72 13.75 -20.33
CA ALA A 300 10.84 15.12 -20.83
C ALA A 300 9.48 15.72 -21.21
N GLY A 301 9.11 16.85 -20.60
CA GLY A 301 7.81 17.51 -20.78
C GLY A 301 6.80 17.23 -19.67
N ALA A 302 7.01 16.16 -18.88
CA ALA A 302 6.23 15.91 -17.67
C ALA A 302 6.55 16.93 -16.57
N GLU A 303 5.59 17.12 -15.67
CA GLU A 303 5.71 17.98 -14.50
C GLU A 303 5.92 17.14 -13.23
N CYS A 304 6.85 17.56 -12.37
CA CYS A 304 7.16 16.86 -11.12
C CYS A 304 6.15 17.29 -10.03
N ARG A 305 5.12 16.47 -9.82
CA ARG A 305 4.11 16.69 -8.76
C ARG A 305 4.62 16.12 -7.45
N PHE A 306 4.49 16.87 -6.36
CA PHE A 306 4.89 16.44 -5.02
C PHE A 306 4.17 15.14 -4.60
N TRP A 307 4.89 14.26 -3.92
CA TRP A 307 4.43 12.92 -3.55
C TRP A 307 3.18 12.94 -2.66
N TRP A 308 3.09 13.92 -1.74
CA TRP A 308 1.94 14.08 -0.84
C TRP A 308 0.59 14.18 -1.58
N TRP A 309 0.58 14.65 -2.83
CA TRP A 309 -0.64 14.79 -3.63
C TRP A 309 -1.25 13.44 -4.04
N PHE A 310 -0.46 12.37 -3.92
CA PHE A 310 -0.90 10.99 -4.11
C PHE A 310 -1.20 10.27 -2.79
N GLU A 311 -0.94 10.91 -1.64
CA GLU A 311 -1.22 10.37 -0.30
C GLU A 311 -2.66 10.66 0.17
N ALA A 312 -3.09 10.02 1.26
CA ALA A 312 -4.39 10.30 1.87
C ALA A 312 -4.42 11.70 2.51
N PRO A 313 -5.37 12.59 2.14
CA PRO A 313 -5.37 14.01 2.54
C PRO A 313 -5.71 14.25 4.02
N ASP A 314 -6.15 13.22 4.74
CA ASP A 314 -6.44 13.21 6.17
C ASP A 314 -5.31 12.57 7.01
N THR A 315 -4.23 12.12 6.38
CA THR A 315 -2.99 11.69 7.06
C THR A 315 -1.96 12.80 7.12
N GLU A 316 -1.09 12.78 8.13
CA GLU A 316 0.13 13.59 8.10
C GLU A 316 1.01 13.09 6.93
N PRO A 317 1.45 13.97 6.00
CA PRO A 317 2.28 13.55 4.87
C PRO A 317 3.50 12.79 5.35
N SER A 318 3.86 11.71 4.64
CA SER A 318 5.09 10.99 4.95
C SER A 318 6.31 11.91 4.78
N TRP A 319 7.47 11.51 5.29
CA TRP A 319 8.72 12.22 4.99
C TRP A 319 8.94 12.36 3.48
N ALA A 320 8.48 11.39 2.69
CA ALA A 320 8.56 11.40 1.24
C ALA A 320 7.61 12.42 0.60
N GLY A 321 6.50 12.76 1.26
CA GLY A 321 5.45 13.65 0.75
C GLY A 321 5.99 14.97 0.19
N ASN A 322 6.95 15.59 0.88
CA ASN A 322 7.61 16.84 0.46
C ASN A 322 9.02 16.66 -0.14
N GLU A 323 9.67 15.51 0.09
CA GLU A 323 11.03 15.22 -0.43
C GLU A 323 11.02 14.60 -1.83
N LEU A 324 9.96 13.86 -2.19
CA LEU A 324 9.79 13.14 -3.45
C LEU A 324 8.66 13.73 -4.30
N GLY A 325 8.68 13.39 -5.59
CA GLY A 325 7.60 13.67 -6.52
C GLY A 325 7.53 12.65 -7.64
N LEU A 326 6.46 12.73 -8.43
CA LEU A 326 6.19 11.88 -9.58
C LEU A 326 6.08 12.72 -10.86
N CYS A 327 6.70 12.25 -11.93
CA CYS A 327 6.66 12.89 -13.25
C CYS A 327 5.38 12.56 -14.00
N VAL A 328 4.43 13.49 -14.01
CA VAL A 328 3.15 13.32 -14.71
C VAL A 328 3.06 14.24 -15.92
N ASP A 329 2.62 13.73 -17.07
CA ASP A 329 2.30 14.57 -18.22
C ASP A 329 0.86 15.08 -18.12
N PRO A 330 0.64 16.39 -17.83
CA PRO A 330 -0.71 16.93 -17.70
C PRO A 330 -1.52 16.92 -19.01
N ALA A 331 -0.87 16.72 -20.18
CA ALA A 331 -1.54 16.66 -21.47
C ALA A 331 -2.20 15.29 -21.73
N THR A 332 -1.65 14.20 -21.18
CA THR A 332 -2.18 12.84 -21.37
C THR A 332 -3.35 12.52 -20.46
N HIS A 333 -3.41 13.11 -19.26
CA HIS A 333 -4.47 12.83 -18.29
C HIS A 333 -5.66 13.78 -18.43
N ARG A 334 -6.81 13.32 -17.94
CA ARG A 334 -8.05 14.09 -17.83
C ARG A 334 -8.55 14.10 -16.41
N TRP A 335 -9.36 15.11 -16.10
CA TRP A 335 -10.10 15.16 -14.85
C TRP A 335 -11.54 15.61 -15.10
N ASP A 336 -12.44 14.96 -14.38
CA ASP A 336 -13.78 15.42 -14.09
C ASP A 336 -13.70 16.71 -13.26
N ARG A 337 -14.16 17.81 -13.87
CA ARG A 337 -13.99 19.16 -13.34
C ARG A 337 -15.09 19.58 -12.38
N ASP A 338 -16.30 19.06 -12.55
CA ASP A 338 -17.48 19.43 -11.76
C ASP A 338 -18.09 18.29 -10.94
N GLY A 339 -17.55 17.07 -11.08
CA GLY A 339 -17.89 15.89 -10.28
C GLY A 339 -19.05 15.08 -10.86
N ASP A 340 -19.29 15.16 -12.17
CA ASP A 340 -20.42 14.49 -12.84
C ASP A 340 -20.11 13.03 -13.29
N GLY A 341 -18.84 12.62 -13.21
CA GLY A 341 -18.33 11.33 -13.66
C GLY A 341 -17.77 11.32 -15.09
N VAL A 342 -17.59 12.48 -15.73
CA VAL A 342 -17.06 12.62 -17.10
C VAL A 342 -15.74 13.39 -17.12
N ASP A 343 -14.73 12.79 -17.74
CA ASP A 343 -13.42 13.40 -17.97
C ASP A 343 -13.45 14.51 -19.04
N GLU A 344 -13.79 15.73 -18.62
CA GLU A 344 -13.97 16.87 -19.55
C GLU A 344 -12.67 17.64 -19.87
N SER A 345 -11.75 17.76 -18.91
CA SER A 345 -10.66 18.73 -18.96
C SER A 345 -9.29 18.06 -18.89
N ALA A 346 -8.29 18.60 -19.60
CA ALA A 346 -6.89 18.25 -19.35
C ALA A 346 -6.47 18.70 -17.95
N TRP A 347 -5.51 17.99 -17.32
CA TRP A 347 -4.97 18.43 -16.05
C TRP A 347 -4.30 19.81 -16.21
N PRO A 348 -4.52 20.76 -15.28
CA PRO A 348 -3.88 22.06 -15.38
C PRO A 348 -2.39 21.95 -15.09
N ARG A 349 -1.61 22.73 -15.83
CA ARG A 349 -0.17 22.84 -15.65
C ARG A 349 0.16 23.60 -14.38
N CYS A 350 1.14 23.14 -13.61
CA CYS A 350 1.58 23.83 -12.40
C CYS A 350 1.98 25.29 -12.67
N ALA A 351 2.69 25.54 -13.77
CA ALA A 351 3.16 26.86 -14.16
C ALA A 351 2.02 27.87 -14.45
N ASP A 352 0.78 27.41 -14.66
CA ASP A 352 -0.37 28.26 -14.97
C ASP A 352 -1.31 28.46 -13.75
N LEU A 353 -1.06 27.77 -12.63
CA LEU A 353 -1.94 27.77 -11.46
C LEU A 353 -1.64 28.91 -10.46
N PRO A 354 -2.67 29.51 -9.84
CA PRO A 354 -2.53 30.50 -8.78
C PRO A 354 -2.09 29.89 -7.44
N VAL A 355 -1.60 30.74 -6.54
CA VAL A 355 -1.10 30.37 -5.20
C VAL A 355 -2.20 30.34 -4.12
N ASP A 356 -3.32 31.01 -4.38
CA ASP A 356 -4.32 31.34 -3.35
C ASP A 356 -4.95 30.10 -2.70
N ALA A 357 -5.22 30.18 -1.39
CA ALA A 357 -5.92 29.23 -0.51
C ALA A 357 -5.80 27.70 -0.82
N PRO A 358 -5.13 26.90 0.04
CA PRO A 358 -4.71 25.51 -0.25
C PRO A 358 -5.83 24.47 -0.44
N GLU A 359 -7.10 24.88 -0.36
CA GLU A 359 -8.26 23.99 -0.31
C GLU A 359 -9.07 23.91 -1.60
N ARG A 360 -8.71 24.65 -2.64
CA ARG A 360 -9.43 24.61 -3.93
C ARG A 360 -8.68 23.84 -5.00
N VAL A 361 -9.45 23.08 -5.78
CA VAL A 361 -9.02 22.30 -6.97
C VAL A 361 -8.66 23.17 -8.18
N ASP A 362 -8.56 24.49 -8.03
CA ASP A 362 -8.09 25.44 -9.06
C ASP A 362 -6.75 26.11 -8.70
N THR A 363 -6.00 25.52 -7.76
CA THR A 363 -4.80 26.11 -7.14
C THR A 363 -3.57 25.22 -7.26
N ALA A 364 -2.37 25.81 -7.24
CA ALA A 364 -1.12 25.08 -7.31
C ALA A 364 -0.94 24.12 -6.11
N ALA A 365 -1.50 24.46 -4.95
CA ALA A 365 -1.55 23.54 -3.81
C ALA A 365 -2.43 22.32 -4.13
N GLY A 366 -3.70 22.52 -4.49
CA GLY A 366 -4.66 21.42 -4.76
C GLY A 366 -4.26 20.45 -5.88
N TRP A 367 -3.25 20.79 -6.68
CA TRP A 367 -2.69 20.01 -7.79
C TRP A 367 -1.30 19.44 -7.52
N GLY A 368 -0.81 19.48 -6.28
CA GLY A 368 0.49 18.90 -5.92
C GLY A 368 1.68 19.63 -6.53
N CYS A 369 1.54 20.91 -6.85
CA CYS A 369 2.61 21.71 -7.45
C CYS A 369 3.48 22.45 -6.42
N ARG A 370 3.12 22.35 -5.14
CA ARG A 370 3.77 23.05 -4.02
C ARG A 370 4.01 22.07 -2.87
N PRO A 371 4.95 22.33 -1.96
CA PRO A 371 5.06 21.57 -0.72
C PRO A 371 3.74 21.61 0.07
N ALA A 372 3.37 20.49 0.68
CA ALA A 372 2.32 20.45 1.68
C ALA A 372 2.69 21.41 2.81
N LEU A 373 1.77 22.33 3.13
CA LEU A 373 1.89 23.18 4.31
C LEU A 373 1.69 22.30 5.55
N PRO A 374 2.43 22.53 6.65
CA PRO A 374 2.13 21.88 7.91
C PRO A 374 0.68 22.22 8.32
N PRO A 375 -0.03 21.30 9.01
CA PRO A 375 -1.36 21.58 9.53
C PRO A 375 -1.33 22.86 10.38
N ALA A 376 -2.36 23.69 10.23
CA ALA A 376 -2.48 24.90 11.03
C ALA A 376 -2.63 24.53 12.52
N PRO A 377 -1.93 25.22 13.45
CA PRO A 377 -1.91 24.88 14.87
C PRO A 377 -3.20 25.24 15.62
#